data_AF-A0A2V7HXZ5-F1
#
_entry.id   AF-A0A2V7HXZ5-F1
#
_cell.length_a   1.000
_cell.length_b   1.000
_cell.length_c   1.000
_cell.angle_alpha   90.00
_cell.angle_beta   90.00
_cell.angle_gamma   90.00
#
_symmetry.space_group_name_H-M   'P 1'
#
loop_
_entity.id
_entity.type
_entity.pdbx_description
1 polymer ?
#
loop_
_entity_poly.entity_id
_entity_poly.type
_entity_poly.pdbx_seq_one_letter_code
_entity_poly.pdbx_strand_id
1 'polypeptide(L)'
;MVLKVFRWAPGTRQRMQKYSIPGKEGMTVLDALVEAQRRLDPTLAFRYACRVGMCGSCAMVINGRERWACRTVLERLRSATVTVRPLY
;
A
#
# COMPACT_ATOMS: atom_id res chain seq x y z
N MET A 1 12.86 1.29 1.86
CA MET A 1 12.23 0.41 0.84
C MET A 1 11.43 1.27 -0.15
N VAL A 2 11.08 0.73 -1.33
CA VAL A 2 10.29 1.48 -2.33
C VAL A 2 8.87 0.92 -2.42
N LEU A 3 7.88 1.77 -2.18
CA LEU A 3 6.47 1.46 -2.38
C LEU A 3 6.01 2.03 -3.74
N LYS A 4 5.64 1.16 -4.68
CA LYS A 4 5.09 1.50 -5.99
C LYS A 4 3.58 1.40 -5.95
N VAL A 5 2.86 2.51 -5.91
CA VAL A 5 1.40 2.52 -5.79
C VAL A 5 0.76 2.98 -7.10
N PHE A 6 -0.26 2.25 -7.55
CA PHE A 6 -1.10 2.67 -8.66
C PHE A 6 -1.88 3.94 -8.30
N ARG A 7 -1.86 4.93 -9.19
CA ARG A 7 -2.56 6.20 -9.05
C ARG A 7 -3.40 6.46 -10.28
N TRP A 8 -4.63 6.88 -10.03
CA TRP A 8 -5.56 7.33 -11.04
C TRP A 8 -6.57 8.30 -10.43
N ALA A 9 -6.95 9.30 -11.20
CA ALA A 9 -8.06 10.20 -10.95
C ALA A 9 -8.78 10.49 -12.29
N PRO A 10 -10.09 10.79 -12.28
CA PRO A 10 -10.80 11.20 -13.49
C PRO A 10 -10.07 12.31 -14.25
N GLY A 11 -9.95 12.16 -15.57
CA GLY A 11 -9.23 13.12 -16.43
C GLY A 11 -7.70 12.98 -16.43
N THR A 12 -7.13 12.00 -15.71
CA THR A 12 -5.68 11.76 -15.68
C THR A 12 -5.29 10.38 -16.23
N ARG A 13 -4.05 10.25 -16.71
CA ARG A 13 -3.49 8.94 -17.10
C ARG A 13 -3.17 8.11 -15.85
N GLN A 14 -3.45 6.82 -15.94
CA GLN A 14 -3.02 5.84 -14.94
C GLN A 14 -1.49 5.83 -14.84
N ARG A 15 -0.96 5.79 -13.62
CA ARG A 15 0.49 5.76 -13.39
C ARG A 15 0.86 4.96 -12.16
N MET A 16 2.12 4.51 -12.11
CA MET A 16 2.73 3.95 -10.90
C MET A 16 3.58 5.01 -10.23
N GLN A 17 3.19 5.46 -9.05
CA GLN A 17 3.94 6.42 -8.24
C GLN A 17 4.87 5.67 -7.28
N LYS A 18 6.11 6.13 -7.13
CA LYS A 18 7.08 5.58 -6.17
C LYS A 18 7.11 6.45 -4.91
N TYR A 19 7.12 5.82 -3.75
CA TYR A 19 7.38 6.44 -2.45
C TYR A 19 8.53 5.73 -1.74
N SER A 20 9.47 6.49 -1.18
CA SER A 20 10.53 5.94 -0.35
C SER A 20 10.05 5.89 1.10
N ILE A 21 9.91 4.69 1.65
CA ILE A 21 9.42 4.48 3.01
C ILE A 21 10.55 3.93 3.87
N PRO A 22 10.82 4.50 5.07
CA PRO A 22 11.73 3.90 6.02
C PRO A 22 11.15 2.56 6.46
N GLY A 23 11.81 1.46 6.08
CA GLY A 23 11.39 0.13 6.50
C GLY A 23 11.63 0.00 8.00
N LYS A 24 10.56 -0.27 8.76
CA LYS A 24 10.64 -0.55 10.19
C LYS A 24 10.25 -2.01 10.43
N GLU A 25 10.80 -2.60 11.47
CA GLU A 25 10.47 -3.97 11.86
C GLU A 25 8.97 -4.10 12.15
N GLY A 26 8.36 -5.19 11.66
CA GLY A 26 6.93 -5.45 11.84
C GLY A 26 5.99 -4.54 11.04
N MET A 27 6.50 -3.57 10.28
CA MET A 27 5.67 -2.62 9.52
C MET A 27 4.85 -3.36 8.45
N THR A 28 3.55 -3.09 8.41
CA THR A 28 2.64 -3.65 7.41
C THR A 28 2.60 -2.79 6.15
N VAL A 29 2.06 -3.34 5.06
CA VAL A 29 1.78 -2.57 3.84
C VAL A 29 0.79 -1.44 4.13
N LEU A 30 -0.17 -1.65 5.04
CA LEU A 30 -1.09 -0.58 5.44
C LEU A 30 -0.34 0.56 6.14
N ASP A 31 0.59 0.25 7.04
CA ASP A 31 1.40 1.28 7.71
C ASP A 31 2.23 2.07 6.70
N ALA A 32 2.79 1.39 5.70
CA ALA A 32 3.57 2.05 4.64
C ALA A 32 2.71 2.98 3.78
N LEU A 33 1.46 2.60 3.48
CA LEU A 33 0.50 3.44 2.77
C LEU A 33 0.08 4.66 3.60
N VAL A 34 -0.15 4.47 4.91
CA VAL A 34 -0.49 5.56 5.83
C VAL A 34 0.68 6.52 6.00
N GLU A 35 1.91 6.03 6.11
CA GLU A 35 3.11 6.86 6.16
C GLU A 35 3.29 7.66 4.86
N ALA A 36 3.13 6.99 3.70
CA ALA A 36 3.17 7.66 2.40
C ALA A 36 2.13 8.77 2.31
N GLN A 37 0.88 8.49 2.70
CA GLN A 37 -0.20 9.47 2.67
C GLN A 37 0.08 10.67 3.59
N ARG A 38 0.49 10.40 4.83
CA ARG A 38 0.62 11.46 5.84
C ARG A 38 1.85 12.34 5.63
N ARG A 39 2.95 11.78 5.11
CA ARG A 39 4.24 12.48 5.06
C ARG A 39 4.70 12.86 3.65
N LEU A 40 4.27 12.14 2.63
CA LEU A 40 4.81 12.29 1.27
C LEU A 40 3.75 12.78 0.28
N ASP A 41 2.52 12.26 0.37
CA ASP A 41 1.45 12.59 -0.56
C ASP A 41 0.05 12.45 0.05
N PRO A 42 -0.53 13.55 0.58
CA PRO A 42 -1.88 13.57 1.14
C PRO A 42 -3.00 13.20 0.15
N THR A 43 -2.72 13.21 -1.16
CA THR A 43 -3.71 12.87 -2.21
C THR A 43 -3.78 11.37 -2.49
N LEU A 44 -2.96 10.55 -1.82
CA LEU A 44 -3.02 9.11 -1.91
C LEU A 44 -4.30 8.58 -1.22
N ALA A 45 -5.20 7.97 -1.98
CA ALA A 45 -6.45 7.42 -1.48
C ALA A 45 -6.41 5.87 -1.42
N PHE A 46 -6.89 5.31 -0.30
CA PHE A 46 -7.10 3.88 -0.08
C PHE A 46 -8.10 3.67 1.06
N ARG A 47 -8.71 2.49 1.15
CA ARG A 47 -9.68 2.14 2.20
C ARG A 47 -9.05 1.27 3.27
N TYR A 48 -9.40 1.52 4.54
CA TYR A 48 -9.09 0.67 5.68
C TYR A 48 -10.07 0.99 6.83
N ALA A 49 -10.27 0.04 7.75
CA ALA A 49 -11.09 0.23 8.94
C ALA A 49 -10.47 -0.44 10.17
N CYS A 50 -10.66 -1.75 10.35
CA CYS A 50 -10.35 -2.43 11.62
C CYS A 50 -8.84 -2.57 11.93
N ARG A 51 -7.97 -2.51 10.93
CA ARG A 51 -6.50 -2.72 11.01
C ARG A 51 -6.02 -4.06 11.59
N VAL A 52 -6.91 -4.92 12.07
CA VAL A 52 -6.59 -6.23 12.67
C VAL A 52 -6.95 -7.42 11.78
N GLY A 53 -7.39 -7.16 10.53
CA GLY A 53 -7.71 -8.21 9.57
C GLY A 53 -9.01 -8.96 9.89
N MET A 54 -10.09 -8.23 10.16
CA MET A 54 -11.44 -8.79 10.30
C MET A 54 -12.42 -8.22 9.25
N CYS A 55 -12.34 -6.93 8.93
CA CYS A 55 -13.33 -6.26 8.06
C CYS A 55 -13.10 -6.41 6.55
N GLY A 56 -11.92 -6.84 6.09
CA GLY A 56 -11.58 -6.90 4.67
C GLY A 56 -11.42 -5.55 3.94
N SER A 57 -11.71 -4.40 4.57
CA SER A 57 -11.73 -3.08 3.89
C SER A 57 -10.40 -2.62 3.28
N CYS A 58 -9.28 -3.25 3.63
CA CYS A 58 -7.93 -2.95 3.12
C CYS A 58 -7.41 -4.01 2.14
N ALA A 59 -8.31 -4.77 1.51
CA ALA A 59 -7.95 -5.71 0.47
C ALA A 59 -7.47 -4.97 -0.79
N MET A 60 -6.34 -5.42 -1.34
CA MET A 60 -5.68 -4.84 -2.52
C MET A 60 -4.71 -5.86 -3.14
N VAL A 61 -4.25 -5.60 -4.35
CA VAL A 61 -3.23 -6.44 -5.00
C VAL A 61 -1.85 -5.96 -4.57
N ILE A 62 -1.13 -6.82 -3.85
CA ILE A 62 0.21 -6.58 -3.31
C ILE A 62 1.19 -7.58 -3.93
N ASN A 63 2.15 -7.08 -4.68
CA ASN A 63 3.11 -7.89 -5.47
C ASN A 63 2.39 -8.94 -6.35
N GLY A 64 1.33 -8.52 -7.04
CA GLY A 64 0.57 -9.36 -7.96
C GLY A 64 -0.38 -10.37 -7.29
N ARG A 65 -0.51 -10.37 -5.95
CA ARG A 65 -1.43 -11.24 -5.22
C ARG A 65 -2.41 -10.43 -4.38
N GLU A 66 -3.66 -10.86 -4.34
CA GLU A 66 -4.68 -10.28 -3.46
C GLU A 66 -4.32 -10.57 -2.00
N ARG A 67 -4.26 -9.51 -1.19
CA ARG A 67 -3.90 -9.59 0.22
C ARG A 67 -4.61 -8.49 1.00
N TRP A 68 -4.73 -8.70 2.30
CA TRP A 68 -5.11 -7.64 3.23
C TRP A 68 -3.88 -6.85 3.64
N ALA A 69 -3.84 -5.56 3.33
CA ALA A 69 -2.68 -4.72 3.60
C ALA A 69 -2.32 -4.68 5.09
N CYS A 70 -3.31 -4.67 5.97
CA CYS A 70 -3.12 -4.68 7.43
C CYS A 70 -2.51 -5.97 8.00
N ARG A 71 -2.54 -7.08 7.25
CA ARG A 71 -1.92 -8.36 7.66
C ARG A 71 -0.65 -8.68 6.91
N THR A 72 -0.30 -7.86 5.91
CA THR A 72 0.85 -8.11 5.06
C THR A 72 2.04 -7.36 5.61
N VAL A 73 2.90 -8.05 6.36
CA VAL A 73 4.16 -7.50 6.88
C VAL A 73 5.16 -7.36 5.74
N LEU A 74 5.82 -6.21 5.65
CA LEU A 74 6.73 -5.86 4.56
C LEU A 74 7.91 -6.83 4.46
N GLU A 75 8.51 -7.20 5.58
CA GLU A 75 9.66 -8.11 5.65
C GLU A 75 9.33 -9.51 5.10
N ARG A 76 8.09 -9.96 5.27
CA ARG A 76 7.62 -11.26 4.74
C ARG A 76 7.54 -11.27 3.21
N LEU A 77 7.53 -10.11 2.56
CA LEU A 77 7.56 -10.01 1.11
C LEU A 77 8.96 -10.19 0.52
N ARG A 78 10.02 -10.16 1.35
CA ARG A 78 11.42 -10.38 0.97
C ARG A 78 11.83 -9.61 -0.30
N SER A 79 11.37 -8.36 -0.43
CA SER A 79 11.58 -7.53 -1.62
C SER A 79 11.87 -6.08 -1.22
N ALA A 80 12.86 -5.48 -1.88
CA ALA A 80 13.17 -4.06 -1.73
C ALA A 80 12.08 -3.14 -2.31
N THR A 81 11.26 -3.66 -3.22
CA THR A 81 10.15 -2.95 -3.86
C THR A 81 8.84 -3.68 -3.63
N VAL A 82 7.81 -2.97 -3.17
CA VAL A 82 6.45 -3.49 -3.04
C VAL A 82 5.52 -2.74 -3.98
N THR A 83 4.80 -3.47 -4.84
CA THR A 83 3.80 -2.90 -5.75
C THR A 83 2.41 -3.06 -5.18
N VAL A 84 1.63 -1.98 -5.17
CA VAL A 84 0.25 -1.94 -4.68
C VAL A 84 -0.67 -1.45 -5.79
N ARG A 85 -1.75 -2.20 -6.04
CA ARG A 85 -2.82 -1.85 -6.99
C ARG A 85 -4.20 -2.08 -6.34
N PRO A 86 -5.25 -1.37 -6.78
CA PRO A 86 -6.63 -1.71 -6.42
C PRO A 86 -6.97 -3.17 -6.73
N LEU A 87 -7.99 -3.70 -6.06
CA LEU A 87 -8.70 -4.88 -6.58
C LEU A 87 -9.37 -4.51 -7.92
N TYR A 88 -9.59 -5.52 -8.75
CA TYR A 88 -10.16 -5.46 -10.11
C TYR A 88 -11.20 -4.35 -10.32
#